data_AF-A0A964QC36-F1
#
_entry.id   AF-A0A964QC36-F1
#
_cell.length_a   1.000
_cell.length_b   1.000
_cell.length_c   1.000
_cell.angle_alpha   90.00
_cell.angle_beta   90.00
_cell.angle_gamma   90.00
#
_symmetry.space_group_name_H-M   'P 1'
#
loop_
_entity.id
_entity.type
_entity.pdbx_description
1 polymer ?
#
loop_
_entity_poly.entity_id
_entity_poly.type
_entity_poly.pdbx_seq_one_letter_code
_entity_poly.pdbx_strand_id
1 'polypeptide(L)'
;MTTQKPFRSWPYIPLLAAALLGCAGAGTEAGAQDVTRCEPVRAFLTEQFGMVAEISPDTIDDWRTAKIVPGCRVTAAGGTPIGLGQQAGMLYNQLGVAGWTRTPEPRDAPAESALRMRLSDTDCFFTPYSGIAIGTEAERRVTMAFEPRSDDARYNLLVQCMPAMDAIP
;
A
#
# COMPACT_ATOMS: atom_id res chain seq x y z
N MET A 1 29.64 -35.57 83.73
CA MET A 1 29.04 -34.23 83.92
C MET A 1 29.09 -33.51 82.59
N THR A 2 27.92 -33.32 82.02
CA THR A 2 27.65 -32.92 80.63
C THR A 2 27.58 -31.40 80.55
N THR A 3 28.32 -30.77 79.65
CA THR A 3 28.12 -29.35 79.34
C THR A 3 28.48 -29.10 77.87
N GLN A 4 27.48 -29.13 77.00
CA GLN A 4 27.62 -28.70 75.61
C GLN A 4 26.52 -27.68 75.31
N LYS A 5 26.97 -26.50 74.88
CA LYS A 5 26.22 -25.25 74.69
C LYS A 5 25.27 -25.33 73.48
N PRO A 6 24.17 -24.56 73.46
CA PRO A 6 23.23 -24.53 72.34
C PRO A 6 23.81 -23.82 71.11
N PHE A 7 23.58 -24.46 69.97
CA PHE A 7 23.84 -24.01 68.61
C PHE A 7 22.99 -22.78 68.29
N ARG A 8 23.62 -21.67 67.90
CA ARG A 8 22.95 -20.42 67.48
C ARG A 8 22.71 -20.51 65.97
N SER A 9 21.47 -20.78 65.58
CA SER A 9 21.02 -20.84 64.19
C SER A 9 20.99 -19.43 63.58
N TRP A 10 21.68 -19.29 62.45
CA TRP A 10 21.75 -18.09 61.62
C TRP A 10 20.64 -18.21 60.55
N PRO A 11 19.71 -17.25 60.41
CA PRO A 11 18.68 -17.37 59.37
C PRO A 11 19.25 -17.06 57.98
N TYR A 12 19.05 -18.02 57.09
CA TYR A 12 19.23 -17.93 55.64
C TYR A 12 18.26 -16.87 55.07
N ILE A 13 18.79 -15.86 54.40
CA ILE A 13 18.04 -14.96 53.51
C ILE A 13 18.30 -15.43 52.07
N PRO A 14 17.32 -16.01 51.36
CA PRO A 14 17.44 -16.20 49.92
C PRO A 14 17.01 -14.91 49.22
N LEU A 15 17.97 -14.21 48.61
CA LEU A 15 17.70 -13.17 47.61
C LEU A 15 17.20 -13.85 46.33
N LEU A 16 15.88 -13.85 46.15
CA LEU A 16 15.21 -14.14 44.88
C LEU A 16 15.54 -13.01 43.90
N ALA A 17 16.59 -13.20 43.09
CA ALA A 17 16.84 -12.36 41.92
C ALA A 17 15.83 -12.75 40.82
N ALA A 18 14.89 -11.85 40.57
CA ALA A 18 13.91 -11.95 39.49
C ALA A 18 14.62 -11.94 38.12
N ALA A 19 14.60 -13.09 37.44
CA ALA A 19 14.99 -13.18 36.04
C ALA A 19 13.81 -12.72 35.17
N LEU A 20 13.74 -11.41 34.91
CA LEU A 20 12.96 -10.84 33.81
C LEU A 20 13.69 -11.17 32.50
N LEU A 21 13.52 -12.38 31.99
CA LEU A 21 13.87 -12.70 30.60
C LEU A 21 12.80 -12.09 29.70
N GLY A 22 13.17 -10.96 29.12
CA GLY A 22 12.38 -10.19 28.19
C GLY A 22 11.90 -11.02 27.01
N CYS A 23 10.68 -10.69 26.58
CA CYS A 23 10.13 -11.04 25.29
C CYS A 23 11.03 -10.46 24.19
N ALA A 24 12.07 -11.19 23.79
CA ALA A 24 12.71 -10.98 22.51
C ALA A 24 11.75 -11.51 21.45
N GLY A 25 10.86 -10.64 20.97
CA GLY A 25 10.04 -10.87 19.79
C GLY A 25 10.94 -11.06 18.58
N ALA A 26 11.39 -12.30 18.36
CA ALA A 26 11.97 -12.73 17.11
C ALA A 26 10.80 -13.07 16.17
N GLY A 27 10.46 -12.11 15.31
CA GLY A 27 9.41 -12.28 14.33
C GLY A 27 9.29 -11.02 13.50
N THR A 28 10.32 -10.76 12.69
CA THR A 28 10.26 -10.03 11.40
C THR A 28 9.16 -8.99 11.31
N GLU A 29 9.57 -7.73 11.44
CA GLU A 29 9.10 -6.68 10.55
C GLU A 29 9.19 -7.24 9.12
N ALA A 30 8.11 -7.89 8.65
CA ALA A 30 7.81 -7.99 7.25
C ALA A 30 7.85 -6.53 6.79
N GLY A 31 8.95 -6.16 6.12
CA GLY A 31 9.51 -4.81 6.14
C GLY A 31 8.43 -3.76 6.01
N ALA A 32 8.50 -2.70 6.82
CA ALA A 32 7.64 -1.53 6.69
C ALA A 32 7.49 -1.24 5.18
N GLN A 33 6.37 -1.68 4.62
CA GLN A 33 6.23 -1.71 3.17
C GLN A 33 6.30 -0.25 2.75
N ASP A 34 7.17 0.08 1.80
CA ASP A 34 7.56 1.45 1.48
C ASP A 34 6.39 2.20 0.82
N VAL A 35 5.37 2.51 1.62
CA VAL A 35 4.13 3.21 1.27
C VAL A 35 4.41 4.63 0.79
N THR A 36 5.59 5.16 1.11
CA THR A 36 6.08 6.46 0.63
C THR A 36 6.06 6.54 -0.90
N ARG A 37 6.29 5.43 -1.60
CA ARG A 37 6.25 5.37 -3.07
C ARG A 37 4.87 5.68 -3.65
N CYS A 38 3.82 5.42 -2.90
CA CYS A 38 2.45 5.72 -3.30
C CYS A 38 2.07 7.18 -3.07
N GLU A 39 2.89 7.96 -2.35
CA GLU A 39 2.53 9.32 -1.98
C GLU A 39 2.38 10.28 -3.16
N PRO A 40 3.27 10.28 -4.17
CA PRO A 40 3.08 11.09 -5.36
C PRO A 40 1.76 10.79 -6.08
N VAL A 41 1.36 9.51 -6.14
CA VAL A 41 0.09 9.11 -6.74
C VAL A 41 -1.10 9.57 -5.90
N ARG A 42 -1.08 9.33 -4.58
CA ARG A 42 -2.16 9.78 -3.69
C ARG A 42 -2.36 11.28 -3.82
N ALA A 43 -1.28 12.06 -3.70
CA ALA A 43 -1.32 13.51 -3.83
C ALA A 43 -1.89 13.94 -5.19
N PHE A 44 -1.42 13.35 -6.29
CA PHE A 44 -1.95 13.63 -7.62
C PHE A 44 -3.46 13.36 -7.73
N LEU A 45 -3.94 12.21 -7.24
CA LEU A 45 -5.36 11.86 -7.30
C LEU A 45 -6.24 12.76 -6.42
N THR A 46 -5.77 13.13 -5.23
CA THR A 46 -6.52 13.99 -4.32
C THR A 46 -6.51 15.44 -4.77
N GLU A 47 -5.36 15.97 -5.18
CA GLU A 47 -5.16 17.39 -5.44
C GLU A 47 -5.57 17.78 -6.87
N GLN A 48 -5.33 16.92 -7.87
CA GLN A 48 -5.61 17.24 -9.27
C GLN A 48 -6.94 16.66 -9.76
N PHE A 49 -7.39 15.53 -9.18
CA PHE A 49 -8.61 14.84 -9.59
C PHE A 49 -9.74 14.90 -8.55
N GLY A 50 -9.51 15.54 -7.40
CA GLY A 50 -10.53 15.70 -6.36
C GLY A 50 -11.06 14.36 -5.82
N MET A 51 -10.27 13.29 -5.91
CA MET A 51 -10.66 11.96 -5.45
C MET A 51 -10.43 11.83 -3.94
N VAL A 52 -11.16 10.91 -3.31
CA VAL A 52 -10.78 10.39 -1.99
C VAL A 52 -9.85 9.20 -2.23
N ALA A 53 -8.65 9.22 -1.66
CA ALA A 53 -7.64 8.19 -1.87
C ALA A 53 -7.01 7.72 -0.55
N GLU A 54 -6.76 6.42 -0.45
CA GLU A 54 -6.12 5.78 0.70
C GLU A 54 -4.93 4.95 0.23
N ILE A 55 -3.79 5.08 0.94
CA ILE A 55 -2.62 4.25 0.73
C ILE A 55 -2.67 3.05 1.66
N SER A 56 -2.37 1.87 1.14
CA SER A 56 -2.14 0.68 1.95
C SER A 56 -0.89 -0.09 1.51
N PRO A 57 -0.24 -0.80 2.45
CA PRO A 57 0.78 -1.81 2.13
C PRO A 57 0.25 -2.83 1.10
N ASP A 58 1.07 -3.24 0.14
CA ASP A 58 0.74 -4.31 -0.81
C ASP A 58 1.94 -5.20 -1.20
N THR A 59 1.62 -6.37 -1.76
CA THR A 59 2.58 -7.19 -2.51
C THR A 59 2.09 -7.33 -3.95
N ILE A 60 2.96 -7.05 -4.91
CA ILE A 60 2.61 -6.98 -6.33
C ILE A 60 3.23 -8.18 -7.04
N ASP A 61 2.42 -8.93 -7.77
CA ASP A 61 2.89 -9.94 -8.70
C ASP A 61 3.37 -9.24 -9.99
N ASP A 62 4.68 -8.99 -10.09
CA ASP A 62 5.25 -8.43 -11.30
C ASP A 62 5.43 -9.52 -12.34
N TRP A 63 4.47 -9.57 -13.26
CA TRP A 63 4.46 -10.51 -14.38
C TRP A 63 5.74 -10.50 -15.23
N ARG A 64 6.46 -9.36 -15.30
CA ARG A 64 7.69 -9.25 -16.11
C ARG A 64 8.80 -10.12 -15.53
N THR A 65 8.93 -10.12 -14.21
CA THR A 65 9.96 -10.90 -13.51
C THR A 65 9.42 -12.20 -12.92
N ALA A 66 8.10 -12.41 -12.97
CA ALA A 66 7.38 -13.47 -12.25
C ALA A 66 7.71 -13.49 -10.75
N LYS A 67 7.94 -12.30 -10.17
CA LYS A 67 8.27 -12.14 -8.75
C LYS A 67 7.14 -11.40 -8.05
N ILE A 68 6.86 -11.85 -6.84
CA ILE A 68 6.09 -11.08 -5.88
C ILE A 68 7.04 -10.08 -5.22
N VAL A 69 6.79 -8.80 -5.42
CA VAL A 69 7.62 -7.71 -4.89
C VAL A 69 6.86 -6.92 -3.82
N PRO A 70 7.54 -6.43 -2.77
CA PRO A 70 6.93 -5.49 -1.85
C PRO A 70 6.62 -4.18 -2.59
N GLY A 71 5.46 -3.62 -2.30
CA GLY A 71 5.02 -2.36 -2.87
C GLY A 71 3.96 -1.71 -2.00
N CYS A 72 3.13 -0.90 -2.64
CA CYS A 72 1.99 -0.26 -2.00
C CYS A 72 0.87 -0.13 -3.02
N ARG A 73 -0.35 0.06 -2.52
CA ARG A 73 -1.49 0.40 -3.36
C ARG A 73 -2.13 1.70 -2.93
N VAL A 74 -2.68 2.42 -3.90
CA VAL A 74 -3.62 3.52 -3.69
C VAL A 74 -4.99 3.05 -4.14
N THR A 75 -5.95 3.06 -3.23
CA THR A 75 -7.36 2.85 -3.55
C THR A 75 -8.05 4.20 -3.54
N ALA A 76 -8.69 4.58 -4.65
CA ALA A 76 -9.33 5.88 -4.77
C ALA A 76 -10.75 5.80 -5.34
N ALA A 77 -11.61 6.72 -4.93
CA ALA A 77 -12.96 6.91 -5.45
C ALA A 77 -13.15 8.35 -5.94
N GLY A 78 -13.81 8.49 -7.08
CA GLY A 78 -14.09 9.76 -7.74
C GLY A 78 -15.38 9.74 -8.54
N GLY A 79 -15.70 10.88 -9.14
CA GLY A 79 -16.91 11.09 -9.94
C GLY A 79 -16.53 11.65 -11.32
N THR A 80 -17.29 11.28 -12.34
CA THR A 80 -17.10 11.84 -13.68
C THR A 80 -18.43 11.97 -14.44
N PRO A 81 -18.68 13.09 -15.12
CA PRO A 81 -19.88 13.27 -15.94
C PRO A 81 -19.66 12.80 -17.39
N ILE A 82 -18.42 12.49 -17.78
CA ILE A 82 -18.02 12.19 -19.16
C ILE A 82 -17.80 10.69 -19.42
N GLY A 83 -18.05 9.85 -18.41
CA GLY A 83 -17.86 8.41 -18.50
C GLY A 83 -16.41 7.96 -18.30
N LEU A 84 -16.24 6.70 -17.89
CA LEU A 84 -14.96 6.17 -17.41
C LEU A 84 -13.85 6.18 -18.46
N GLY A 85 -14.14 5.83 -19.72
CA GLY A 85 -13.13 5.77 -20.78
C GLY A 85 -12.51 7.14 -21.07
N GLN A 86 -13.35 8.18 -21.17
CA GLN A 86 -12.86 9.55 -21.40
C GLN A 86 -12.12 10.09 -20.17
N GLN A 87 -12.64 9.82 -18.97
CA GLN A 87 -11.99 10.18 -17.70
C GLN A 87 -10.61 9.53 -17.56
N ALA A 88 -10.48 8.24 -17.90
CA ALA A 88 -9.20 7.53 -17.88
C ALA A 88 -8.21 8.12 -18.89
N GLY A 89 -8.67 8.46 -20.11
CA GLY A 89 -7.85 9.17 -21.08
C GLY A 89 -7.32 10.52 -20.54
N MET A 90 -8.18 11.30 -19.88
CA MET A 90 -7.76 12.55 -19.22
C MET A 90 -6.75 12.30 -18.10
N LEU A 91 -6.97 11.28 -17.27
CA LEU A 91 -6.04 10.86 -16.22
C LEU A 91 -4.64 10.61 -16.79
N TYR A 92 -4.52 9.78 -17.81
CA TYR A 92 -3.22 9.43 -18.40
C TYR A 92 -2.53 10.61 -19.07
N ASN A 93 -3.29 11.48 -19.74
CA ASN A 93 -2.73 12.72 -20.30
C ASN A 93 -2.17 13.62 -19.19
N GLN A 94 -2.91 13.80 -18.08
CA GLN A 94 -2.45 14.64 -16.97
C GLN A 94 -1.27 14.02 -16.21
N LEU A 95 -1.22 12.69 -16.08
CA LEU A 95 -0.03 12.00 -15.57
C LEU A 95 1.19 12.31 -16.45
N GLY A 96 1.03 12.26 -17.77
CA GLY A 96 2.09 12.66 -18.72
C GLY A 96 2.59 14.08 -18.50
N VAL A 97 1.66 15.04 -18.34
CA VAL A 97 2.00 16.45 -18.02
C VAL A 97 2.71 16.58 -16.67
N ALA A 98 2.34 15.77 -15.68
CA ALA A 98 2.96 15.72 -14.36
C ALA A 98 4.32 14.98 -14.33
N GLY A 99 4.87 14.62 -15.49
CA GLY A 99 6.20 14.00 -15.62
C GLY A 99 6.20 12.48 -15.52
N TRP A 100 5.04 11.83 -15.52
CA TRP A 100 4.95 10.38 -15.60
C TRP A 100 5.19 9.90 -17.03
N THR A 101 5.98 8.85 -17.20
CA THR A 101 6.25 8.26 -18.51
C THR A 101 5.60 6.90 -18.62
N ARG A 102 4.96 6.60 -19.76
CA ARG A 102 4.42 5.25 -20.00
C ARG A 102 5.56 4.24 -20.02
N THR A 103 5.43 3.18 -19.23
CA THR A 103 6.34 2.03 -19.30
C THR A 103 5.79 1.08 -20.35
N PRO A 104 6.54 0.75 -21.42
CA PRO A 104 6.05 -0.15 -22.45
C PRO A 104 5.70 -1.52 -21.85
N GLU A 105 4.49 -2.01 -22.11
CA GLU A 105 4.12 -3.38 -21.78
C GLU A 105 4.10 -4.23 -23.06
N PRO A 106 4.80 -5.39 -23.11
CA PRO A 106 4.77 -6.33 -24.23
C PRO A 106 3.38 -6.73 -24.75
N ARG A 107 2.33 -6.52 -23.95
CA ARG A 107 0.94 -6.75 -24.31
C ARG A 107 0.07 -5.54 -24.01
N ASP A 108 0.49 -4.35 -24.42
CA ASP A 108 -0.40 -3.19 -24.48
C ASP A 108 -1.60 -3.54 -25.40
N ALA A 109 -2.77 -3.82 -24.83
CA ALA A 109 -3.96 -4.05 -25.65
C ALA A 109 -4.51 -2.70 -26.15
N PRO A 110 -5.03 -2.61 -27.40
CA PRO A 110 -5.47 -1.34 -27.99
C PRO A 110 -6.59 -0.60 -27.22
N ALA A 111 -7.24 -1.27 -26.27
CA ALA A 111 -8.35 -0.76 -25.47
C ALA A 111 -8.12 -0.96 -23.96
N GLU A 112 -6.89 -1.21 -23.53
CA GLU A 112 -6.58 -1.37 -22.11
C GLU A 112 -6.89 -0.08 -21.35
N SER A 113 -7.87 -0.19 -20.43
CA SER A 113 -8.19 0.88 -19.50
C SER A 113 -7.11 1.03 -18.43
N ALA A 114 -6.27 0.01 -18.23
CA ALA A 114 -5.22 -0.01 -17.22
C ALA A 114 -3.83 0.16 -17.84
N LEU A 115 -3.06 1.14 -17.35
CA LEU A 115 -1.73 1.45 -17.88
C LEU A 115 -0.69 1.50 -16.77
N ARG A 116 0.53 1.09 -17.12
CA ARG A 116 1.71 1.28 -16.27
C ARG A 116 2.42 2.58 -16.62
N MET A 117 2.64 3.39 -15.59
CA MET A 117 3.33 4.66 -15.69
C MET A 117 4.47 4.68 -14.68
N ARG A 118 5.57 5.33 -15.04
CA ARG A 118 6.75 5.51 -14.21
C ARG A 118 6.92 6.96 -13.80
N LEU A 119 7.24 7.18 -12.54
CA LEU A 119 7.76 8.44 -12.04
C LEU A 119 9.04 8.14 -11.26
N SER A 120 10.16 8.71 -11.71
CA SER A 120 11.48 8.47 -11.11
C SER A 120 11.81 6.96 -11.03
N ASP A 121 11.98 6.43 -9.82
CA ASP A 121 12.33 5.04 -9.52
C ASP A 121 11.12 4.18 -9.15
N THR A 122 9.90 4.60 -9.50
CA THR A 122 8.66 3.91 -9.14
C THR A 122 7.80 3.62 -10.38
N ASP A 123 7.44 2.35 -10.57
CA ASP A 123 6.46 1.90 -11.54
C ASP A 123 5.10 1.76 -10.85
N CYS A 124 4.06 2.38 -11.39
CA CYS A 124 2.69 2.29 -10.89
C CYS A 124 1.74 1.79 -11.99
N PHE A 125 0.97 0.75 -11.68
CA PHE A 125 -0.06 0.20 -12.55
C PHE A 125 -1.42 0.77 -12.16
N PHE A 126 -2.01 1.57 -13.05
CA PHE A 126 -3.27 2.28 -12.83
C PHE A 126 -4.42 1.48 -13.42
N THR A 127 -5.42 1.13 -12.62
CA THR A 127 -6.58 0.34 -13.04
C THR A 127 -7.87 1.10 -12.72
N PRO A 128 -8.42 1.89 -13.66
CA PRO A 128 -9.72 2.53 -13.50
C PRO A 128 -10.85 1.53 -13.75
N TYR A 129 -11.88 1.55 -12.90
CA TYR A 129 -13.03 0.66 -13.00
C TYR A 129 -14.32 1.31 -12.47
N SER A 130 -15.45 0.75 -12.88
CA SER A 130 -16.80 1.14 -12.43
C SER A 130 -17.60 -0.08 -11.99
N GLY A 131 -18.59 0.12 -11.13
CA GLY A 131 -19.44 -0.96 -10.61
C GLY A 131 -18.90 -1.57 -9.32
N ILE A 132 -19.40 -2.75 -8.97
CA ILE A 132 -18.95 -3.47 -7.77
C ILE A 132 -17.64 -4.16 -8.12
N ALA A 133 -16.49 -3.66 -7.67
CA ALA A 133 -15.24 -4.40 -7.87
C ALA A 133 -14.24 -4.20 -6.74
N ILE A 134 -13.95 -5.33 -6.06
CA ILE A 134 -12.91 -5.65 -5.07
C ILE A 134 -13.26 -5.22 -3.64
N GLY A 135 -14.02 -6.08 -2.95
CA GLY A 135 -14.50 -5.91 -1.56
C GLY A 135 -13.42 -5.85 -0.47
N THR A 136 -12.50 -4.90 -0.59
CA THR A 136 -11.53 -4.52 0.44
C THR A 136 -12.13 -3.46 1.35
N GLU A 137 -11.61 -3.42 2.57
CA GLU A 137 -12.02 -2.42 3.55
C GLU A 137 -11.63 -0.99 3.12
N ALA A 138 -10.45 -0.82 2.50
CA ALA A 138 -10.00 0.47 1.98
C ALA A 138 -10.93 0.99 0.89
N GLU A 139 -11.35 0.12 -0.05
CA GLU A 139 -12.31 0.51 -1.08
C GLU A 139 -13.64 0.94 -0.50
N ARG A 140 -14.16 0.19 0.48
CA ARG A 140 -15.38 0.55 1.18
C ARG A 140 -15.25 1.95 1.80
N ARG A 141 -14.14 2.23 2.50
CA ARG A 141 -13.92 3.54 3.13
C ARG A 141 -13.89 4.68 2.14
N VAL A 142 -13.09 4.59 1.07
CA VAL A 142 -13.00 5.69 0.09
C VAL A 142 -14.31 5.87 -0.68
N THR A 143 -15.01 4.77 -0.99
CA THR A 143 -16.30 4.80 -1.69
C THR A 143 -17.41 5.44 -0.84
N MET A 144 -17.42 5.16 0.47
CA MET A 144 -18.38 5.76 1.40
C MET A 144 -18.04 7.22 1.73
N ALA A 145 -16.76 7.58 1.70
CA ALA A 145 -16.32 8.95 1.94
C ALA A 145 -16.48 9.88 0.73
N PHE A 146 -16.55 9.33 -0.50
CA PHE A 146 -16.76 10.12 -1.71
C PHE A 146 -18.24 10.25 -2.08
N GLU A 147 -18.76 11.47 -2.06
CA GLU A 147 -20.11 11.80 -2.50
C GLU A 147 -20.07 12.34 -3.94
N PRO A 148 -20.56 11.59 -4.95
CA PRO A 148 -20.62 12.09 -6.32
C PRO A 148 -21.64 13.23 -6.43
N ARG A 149 -21.39 14.15 -7.37
CA ARG A 149 -22.40 15.13 -7.77
C ARG A 149 -23.57 14.43 -8.45
N SER A 150 -24.72 15.11 -8.52
CA SER A 150 -25.95 14.53 -9.08
C SER A 150 -25.83 14.06 -10.54
N ASP A 151 -24.90 14.64 -11.29
CA ASP A 151 -24.61 14.37 -12.70
C ASP A 151 -23.39 13.46 -12.92
N ASP A 152 -22.68 13.10 -11.84
CA ASP A 152 -21.46 12.29 -11.93
C ASP A 152 -21.76 10.79 -11.75
N ALA A 153 -21.20 9.98 -12.65
CA ALA A 153 -21.04 8.56 -12.39
C ALA A 153 -19.83 8.34 -11.47
N ARG A 154 -20.03 7.59 -10.37
CA ARG A 154 -18.93 7.16 -9.52
C ARG A 154 -18.05 6.15 -10.27
N TYR A 155 -16.75 6.31 -10.10
CA TYR A 155 -15.75 5.31 -10.50
C TYR A 155 -14.67 5.18 -9.43
N ASN A 156 -13.92 4.10 -9.53
CA ASN A 156 -12.82 3.80 -8.64
C ASN A 156 -11.52 3.64 -9.44
N LEU A 157 -10.41 3.83 -8.76
CA LEU A 157 -9.08 3.66 -9.30
C LEU A 157 -8.25 2.88 -8.29
N LEU A 158 -7.74 1.72 -8.72
CA LEU A 158 -6.73 0.98 -7.99
C LEU A 158 -5.38 1.27 -8.65
N VAL A 159 -4.42 1.78 -7.88
CA VAL A 159 -3.05 1.94 -8.33
C VAL A 159 -2.15 1.05 -7.50
N GLN A 160 -1.30 0.26 -8.15
CA GLN A 160 -0.31 -0.57 -7.48
C GLN A 160 1.08 -0.10 -7.86
N CYS A 161 1.87 0.34 -6.89
CA CYS A 161 3.19 0.90 -7.10
C CYS A 161 4.28 0.01 -6.51
N MET A 162 5.36 -0.15 -7.28
CA MET A 162 6.52 -0.94 -6.93
C MET A 162 7.81 -0.23 -7.39
N PRO A 163 8.99 -0.66 -6.91
CA PRO A 163 10.24 -0.19 -7.46
C PRO A 163 10.28 -0.35 -8.98
N ALA A 164 10.81 0.65 -9.68
CA ALA A 164 11.00 0.60 -11.11
C ALA A 164 11.92 -0.57 -11.46
N MET A 165 11.50 -1.35 -12.46
CA MET A 165 12.31 -2.44 -13.00
C MET A 165 12.45 -2.27 -14.51
N ASP A 166 13.55 -2.73 -15.08
CA ASP A 166 13.71 -2.70 -16.53
C ASP A 166 12.75 -3.68 -17.20
N ALA A 167 12.25 -3.33 -18.38
CA ALA A 167 11.52 -4.28 -19.20
C ALA A 167 12.51 -5.37 -19.67
N ILE A 168 12.13 -6.64 -19.52
CA ILE A 168 12.89 -7.72 -20.14
C ILE A 168 12.66 -7.63 -21.66
N PRO A 169 13.72 -7.62 -22.48
CA PRO A 169 13.62 -7.56 -23.94
C PRO A 169 12.77 -8.68 -24.55
#